data_AF-A0A212LW89-F1
#
_entry.id   AF-A0A212LW89-F1
#
_cell.length_a   1.000
_cell.length_b   1.000
_cell.length_c   1.000
_cell.angle_alpha   90.00
_cell.angle_beta   90.00
_cell.angle_gamma   90.00
#
_symmetry.space_group_name_H-M   'P 1'
#
loop_
_entity.id
_entity.type
_entity.pdbx_description
1 polymer ?
#
loop_
_entity_poly.entity_id
_entity_poly.type
_entity_poly.pdbx_seq_one_letter_code
_entity_poly.pdbx_strand_id
1 'polypeptide(L)'
;MTALIKQTREINHLLQESEKVDYNKVTKLLSEFMAANVYLVDKEGVILGYALQQEFECGVILEDVLEQGQFPEEYVKILRRVRETSSNIRLQDGNCVLSEQLQCPIDEKYSLVVPVVGIGKRLGSLVIAKFHAEFTEQDLVLAEYGATMLGMGLLRGSVDKLEEEMRKRTIVQVALNTLSYSELEAAMIIMDELNGNEDLIVASKIADREKITRSVIVNALRKLESAGVIESKSLGMKGTNIRILNEQLIGELNKKKH
;
A
#
# COMPACT_ATOMS: atom_id res chain seq x y z
N MET A 1 -24.01 28.53 -3.62
CA MET A 1 -24.53 27.26 -4.17
C MET A 1 -23.89 26.85 -5.49
N THR A 2 -23.74 27.73 -6.48
CA THR A 2 -23.09 27.41 -7.78
C THR A 2 -21.62 27.01 -7.64
N ALA A 3 -20.87 27.59 -6.70
CA ALA A 3 -19.47 27.25 -6.45
C ALA A 3 -19.28 25.81 -5.91
N LEU A 4 -20.04 25.42 -4.89
CA LEU A 4 -19.97 24.08 -4.28
C LEU A 4 -20.32 22.96 -5.28
N ILE A 5 -21.33 23.18 -6.11
CA ILE A 5 -21.68 22.24 -7.19
C ILE A 5 -20.54 22.13 -8.21
N LYS A 6 -19.85 23.23 -8.53
CA LYS A 6 -18.70 23.18 -9.44
C LYS A 6 -17.54 22.39 -8.82
N GLN A 7 -17.21 22.66 -7.57
CA GLN A 7 -16.15 21.98 -6.83
C GLN A 7 -16.40 20.47 -6.70
N THR A 8 -17.61 20.07 -6.31
CA THR A 8 -18.00 18.64 -6.26
C THR A 8 -17.95 17.97 -7.64
N ARG A 9 -18.29 18.68 -8.73
CA ARG A 9 -18.16 18.15 -10.10
C ARG A 9 -16.70 17.98 -10.54
N GLU A 10 -15.82 18.92 -10.23
CA GLU A 10 -14.39 18.81 -10.54
C GLU A 10 -13.76 17.62 -9.82
N ILE A 11 -14.10 17.46 -8.56
CA ILE A 11 -13.70 16.31 -7.77
C ILE A 11 -14.25 14.98 -8.36
N ASN A 12 -15.52 14.94 -8.78
CA ASN A 12 -16.10 13.77 -9.47
C ASN A 12 -15.35 13.42 -10.76
N HIS A 13 -14.94 14.44 -11.51
CA HIS A 13 -14.26 14.24 -12.79
C HIS A 13 -12.97 13.45 -12.60
N LEU A 14 -12.21 13.71 -11.53
CA LEU A 14 -11.00 12.95 -11.21
C LEU A 14 -11.25 11.45 -10.99
N LEU A 15 -12.42 11.07 -10.43
CA LEU A 15 -12.80 9.66 -10.30
C LEU A 15 -13.18 9.02 -11.63
N GLN A 16 -13.69 9.81 -12.58
CA GLN A 16 -14.15 9.33 -13.89
C GLN A 16 -12.99 9.24 -14.90
N GLU A 17 -11.94 10.04 -14.74
CA GLU A 17 -10.80 10.11 -15.65
C GLU A 17 -9.94 8.84 -15.67
N SER A 18 -9.89 8.09 -14.57
CA SER A 18 -8.93 6.99 -14.43
C SER A 18 -9.43 5.84 -13.57
N GLU A 19 -8.96 4.63 -13.88
CA GLU A 19 -9.26 3.44 -13.08
C GLU A 19 -8.62 3.50 -11.68
N LYS A 20 -7.50 4.21 -11.53
CA LYS A 20 -6.77 4.40 -10.26
C LYS A 20 -6.86 5.83 -9.78
N VAL A 21 -7.37 6.02 -8.57
CA VAL A 21 -7.48 7.35 -7.95
C VAL A 21 -6.08 7.88 -7.61
N ASP A 22 -5.73 9.03 -8.19
CA ASP A 22 -4.55 9.78 -7.81
C ASP A 22 -4.86 10.62 -6.56
N TYR A 23 -4.41 10.14 -5.41
CA TYR A 23 -4.66 10.79 -4.12
C TYR A 23 -4.12 12.23 -4.09
N ASN A 24 -2.99 12.49 -4.75
CA ASN A 24 -2.37 13.81 -4.77
C ASN A 24 -3.21 14.83 -5.55
N LYS A 25 -3.86 14.41 -6.64
CA LYS A 25 -4.78 15.30 -7.37
C LYS A 25 -5.99 15.66 -6.52
N VAL A 26 -6.54 14.69 -5.79
CA VAL A 26 -7.71 14.93 -4.93
C VAL A 26 -7.35 15.81 -3.75
N THR A 27 -6.23 15.54 -3.05
CA THR A 27 -5.76 16.39 -1.94
C THR A 27 -5.45 17.80 -2.42
N LYS A 28 -4.90 17.95 -3.63
CA LYS A 28 -4.65 19.27 -4.24
C LYS A 28 -5.94 20.05 -4.50
N LEU A 29 -6.96 19.45 -5.11
CA LEU A 29 -8.26 20.13 -5.30
C LEU A 29 -8.89 20.53 -3.97
N LEU A 30 -8.87 19.63 -2.98
CA LEU A 30 -9.38 19.94 -1.64
C LEU A 30 -8.62 21.10 -1.00
N SER A 31 -7.30 21.14 -1.16
CA SER A 31 -6.44 22.21 -0.65
C SER A 31 -6.78 23.55 -1.31
N GLU A 32 -6.92 23.57 -2.64
CA GLU A 32 -7.28 24.77 -3.41
C GLU A 32 -8.68 25.28 -3.05
N PHE A 33 -9.66 24.39 -2.89
CA PHE A 33 -11.04 24.77 -2.62
C PHE A 33 -11.25 25.34 -1.21
N MET A 34 -10.53 24.81 -0.22
CA MET A 34 -10.67 25.22 1.18
C MET A 34 -9.59 26.23 1.62
N ALA A 35 -8.62 26.54 0.74
CA ALA A 35 -7.42 27.31 1.06
C ALA A 35 -6.72 26.77 2.32
N ALA A 36 -6.48 25.46 2.34
CA ALA A 36 -6.03 24.73 3.52
C ALA A 36 -4.97 23.67 3.16
N ASN A 37 -4.14 23.27 4.11
CA ASN A 37 -3.27 22.11 3.96
C ASN A 37 -4.08 20.83 4.15
N VAL A 38 -3.87 19.84 3.29
CA VAL A 38 -4.63 18.59 3.27
C VAL A 38 -3.67 17.41 3.31
N TYR A 39 -3.93 16.44 4.17
CA TYR A 39 -3.15 15.22 4.32
C TYR A 39 -4.09 14.01 4.35
N LEU A 40 -3.88 13.07 3.44
CA LEU A 40 -4.50 11.75 3.48
C LEU A 40 -3.53 10.79 4.16
N VAL A 41 -3.96 10.24 5.29
CA VAL A 41 -3.16 9.36 6.13
C VAL A 41 -3.84 8.00 6.23
N ASP A 42 -3.10 6.91 6.06
CA ASP A 42 -3.64 5.57 6.27
C ASP A 42 -3.81 5.24 7.76
N LYS A 43 -4.21 3.99 8.05
CA LYS A 43 -4.40 3.54 9.44
C LYS A 43 -3.07 3.37 10.18
N GLU A 44 -1.94 3.17 9.50
CA GLU A 44 -0.57 3.07 10.04
C GLU A 44 0.10 4.43 10.26
N GLY A 45 -0.45 5.50 9.69
CA GLY A 45 0.14 6.84 9.75
C GLY A 45 0.89 7.26 8.49
N VAL A 46 0.96 6.40 7.47
CA VAL A 46 1.65 6.70 6.21
C VAL A 46 0.86 7.74 5.43
N ILE A 47 1.57 8.72 4.89
CA ILE A 47 0.99 9.78 4.06
C ILE A 47 0.83 9.24 2.65
N LEU A 48 -0.43 9.02 2.26
CA LEU A 48 -0.80 8.49 0.95
C LEU A 48 -0.90 9.59 -0.11
N GLY A 49 -1.17 10.81 0.33
CA GLY A 49 -1.20 11.99 -0.50
C GLY A 49 -1.34 13.24 0.35
N TYR A 50 -0.83 14.37 -0.13
CA TYR A 50 -0.94 15.63 0.58
C TYR A 50 -0.95 16.80 -0.40
N ALA A 51 -1.35 17.97 0.08
CA ALA A 51 -1.21 19.24 -0.62
C ALA A 51 -1.09 20.36 0.41
N LEU A 52 -0.14 21.27 0.17
CA LEU A 52 0.15 22.40 1.04
C LEU A 52 -0.20 23.70 0.30
N GLN A 53 -0.59 24.71 1.06
CA GLN A 53 -0.66 26.08 0.59
C GLN A 53 0.75 26.64 0.33
N GLN A 54 0.89 27.54 -0.65
CA GLN A 54 2.18 28.06 -1.10
C GLN A 54 2.97 28.82 -0.02
N GLU A 55 2.28 29.36 0.98
CA GLU A 55 2.86 30.16 2.08
C GLU A 55 3.02 29.34 3.37
N PHE A 56 2.99 28.00 3.30
CA PHE A 56 3.08 27.17 4.49
C PHE A 56 4.52 27.00 4.97
N GLU A 57 4.83 27.64 6.10
CA GLU A 57 6.14 27.59 6.75
C GLU A 57 6.03 26.88 8.11
N CYS A 58 6.20 25.56 8.13
CA CYS A 58 6.36 24.79 9.36
C CYS A 58 7.43 23.71 9.16
N GLY A 59 8.64 23.96 9.69
CA GLY A 59 9.78 23.04 9.58
C GLY A 59 9.46 21.63 10.08
N VAL A 60 8.75 21.50 11.20
CA VAL A 60 8.34 20.20 11.77
C VAL A 60 7.48 19.38 10.79
N ILE A 61 6.55 20.01 10.09
CA ILE A 61 5.71 19.29 9.12
C ILE A 61 6.53 18.93 7.87
N LEU A 62 7.39 19.84 7.42
CA LEU A 62 8.20 19.64 6.22
C LEU A 62 9.27 18.56 6.44
N GLU A 63 10.06 18.68 7.49
CA GLU A 63 11.23 17.84 7.80
C GLU A 63 10.86 16.56 8.54
N ASP A 64 10.04 16.63 9.61
CA ASP A 64 9.80 15.45 10.45
C ASP A 64 8.66 14.56 9.93
N VAL A 65 7.74 15.11 9.13
CA VAL A 65 6.53 14.40 8.69
C VAL A 65 6.51 14.13 7.20
N LEU A 66 6.78 15.14 6.37
CA LEU A 66 6.72 14.98 4.92
C LEU A 66 7.96 14.32 4.32
N GLU A 67 9.17 14.61 4.80
CA GLU A 67 10.37 13.85 4.36
C GLU A 67 10.32 12.39 4.79
N GLN A 68 9.82 12.10 5.99
CA GLN A 68 9.64 10.73 6.48
C GLN A 68 8.42 10.03 5.86
N GLY A 69 7.47 10.80 5.32
CA GLY A 69 6.23 10.29 4.73
C GLY A 69 5.27 9.65 5.75
N GLN A 70 5.42 9.95 7.04
CA GLN A 70 4.65 9.32 8.10
C GLN A 70 4.34 10.29 9.25
N PHE A 71 3.12 10.22 9.79
CA PHE A 71 2.74 10.96 11.00
C PHE A 71 3.25 10.26 12.27
N PRO A 72 3.58 11.03 13.34
CA PRO A 72 4.00 10.47 14.62
C PRO A 72 2.97 9.49 15.20
N GLU A 73 3.44 8.39 15.78
CA GLU A 73 2.57 7.30 16.25
C GLU A 73 1.52 7.77 17.28
N GLU A 74 1.89 8.67 18.18
CA GLU A 74 0.97 9.25 19.16
C GLU A 74 -0.15 10.05 18.48
N TYR A 75 0.17 10.81 17.44
CA TYR A 75 -0.85 11.52 16.67
C TYR A 75 -1.76 10.56 15.91
N VAL A 76 -1.21 9.49 15.33
CA VAL A 76 -1.99 8.44 14.67
C VAL A 76 -2.97 7.77 15.64
N LYS A 77 -2.57 7.55 16.91
CA LYS A 77 -3.48 7.03 17.96
C LYS A 77 -4.65 7.98 18.22
N ILE A 78 -4.41 9.29 18.22
CA ILE A 78 -5.47 10.31 18.36
C ILE A 78 -6.41 10.25 17.16
N LEU A 79 -5.86 10.27 15.93
CA LEU A 79 -6.65 10.17 14.71
C LEU A 79 -7.57 8.94 14.75
N ARG A 80 -7.04 7.77 15.14
CA ARG A 80 -7.80 6.51 15.26
C ARG A 80 -9.02 6.58 16.20
N ARG A 81 -9.02 7.48 17.19
CA ARG A 81 -10.14 7.65 18.13
C ARG A 81 -11.27 8.51 17.55
N VAL A 82 -10.99 9.37 16.57
CA VAL A 82 -11.99 10.20 15.90
C VAL A 82 -12.89 9.30 15.05
N ARG A 83 -14.17 9.18 15.42
CA ARG A 83 -15.18 8.32 14.74
C ARG A 83 -16.11 9.08 13.80
N GLU A 84 -16.28 10.37 14.04
CA GLU A 84 -17.11 11.29 13.27
C GLU A 84 -16.27 12.52 12.92
N THR A 85 -16.67 13.27 11.90
CA THR A 85 -15.99 14.49 11.49
C THR A 85 -15.85 15.45 12.67
N SER A 86 -14.61 15.82 12.98
CA SER A 86 -14.30 16.76 14.05
C SER A 86 -13.67 18.00 13.45
N SER A 87 -14.38 19.12 13.50
CA SER A 87 -14.02 20.38 12.86
C SER A 87 -13.59 21.44 13.86
N ASN A 88 -12.87 22.45 13.35
CA ASN A 88 -12.44 23.62 14.13
C ASN A 88 -11.68 23.28 15.42
N ILE A 89 -10.92 22.19 15.38
CA ILE A 89 -10.04 21.79 16.48
C ILE A 89 -8.91 22.81 16.57
N ARG A 90 -8.85 23.52 17.69
CA ARG A 90 -7.82 24.52 17.98
C ARG A 90 -6.65 23.90 18.73
N LEU A 91 -5.51 24.59 18.70
CA LEU A 91 -4.38 24.28 19.57
C LEU A 91 -4.81 24.47 21.03
N GLN A 92 -4.49 23.51 21.89
CA GLN A 92 -4.56 23.70 23.34
C GLN A 92 -3.21 24.25 23.80
N ASP A 93 -3.24 25.38 24.49
CA ASP A 93 -2.06 26.02 25.13
C ASP A 93 -0.88 26.37 24.20
N GLY A 94 -1.13 26.55 22.89
CA GLY A 94 -0.08 26.88 21.90
C GLY A 94 0.83 25.71 21.52
N ASN A 95 0.54 24.50 22.02
CA ASN A 95 1.31 23.30 21.69
C ASN A 95 0.97 22.78 20.30
N CYS A 96 1.95 22.21 19.62
CA CYS A 96 1.80 21.66 18.27
C CYS A 96 0.88 20.44 18.29
N VAL A 97 -0.03 20.36 17.31
CA VAL A 97 -0.94 19.22 17.11
C VAL A 97 -0.19 17.88 16.96
N LEU A 98 1.06 17.92 16.49
CA LEU A 98 1.89 16.72 16.28
C LEU A 98 2.68 16.29 17.51
N SER A 99 2.97 17.22 18.42
CA SER A 99 3.77 16.97 19.62
C SER A 99 3.50 18.05 20.66
N GLU A 100 3.10 17.62 21.85
CA GLU A 100 2.87 18.49 23.00
C GLU A 100 4.16 19.20 23.48
N GLN A 101 5.33 18.73 23.03
CA GLN A 101 6.63 19.29 23.41
C GLN A 101 7.08 20.45 22.51
N LEU A 102 6.41 20.68 21.37
CA LEU A 102 6.76 21.71 20.41
C LEU A 102 5.73 22.85 20.46
N GLN A 103 6.20 24.09 20.48
CA GLN A 103 5.31 25.25 20.30
C GLN A 103 4.97 25.41 18.83
N CYS A 104 3.69 25.64 18.54
CA CYS A 104 3.26 25.94 17.18
C CYS A 104 3.56 27.43 16.89
N PRO A 105 4.24 27.75 15.77
CA PRO A 105 4.50 29.15 15.41
C PRO A 105 3.24 29.91 14.96
N ILE A 106 2.10 29.22 14.83
CA ILE A 106 0.85 29.76 14.29
C ILE A 106 -0.26 29.61 15.32
N ASP A 107 -0.66 30.73 15.93
CA ASP A 107 -1.67 30.76 17.00
C ASP A 107 -3.10 30.48 16.48
N GLU A 108 -3.46 30.98 15.29
CA GLU A 108 -4.80 30.85 14.71
C GLU A 108 -4.91 29.66 13.75
N LYS A 109 -4.58 28.46 14.24
CA LYS A 109 -4.69 27.21 13.47
C LYS A 109 -6.00 26.48 13.80
N TYR A 110 -6.76 26.18 12.75
CA TYR A 110 -7.95 25.34 12.80
C TYR A 110 -7.68 24.02 12.11
N SER A 111 -7.99 22.91 12.78
CA SER A 111 -7.87 21.58 12.20
C SER A 111 -9.24 20.92 12.02
N LEU A 112 -9.37 20.18 10.92
CA LEU A 112 -10.51 19.36 10.57
C LEU A 112 -10.01 17.94 10.33
N VAL A 113 -10.59 16.98 11.07
CA VAL A 113 -10.27 15.56 10.92
C VAL A 113 -11.53 14.84 10.47
N VAL A 114 -11.46 14.26 9.27
CA VAL A 114 -12.53 13.46 8.69
C VAL A 114 -12.08 12.00 8.61
N PRO A 115 -12.77 11.06 9.27
CA PRO A 115 -12.48 9.64 9.13
C PRO A 115 -12.71 9.17 7.68
N VAL A 116 -11.73 8.45 7.11
CA VAL A 116 -11.88 7.85 5.78
C VAL A 116 -12.35 6.41 5.96
N VAL A 117 -13.58 6.12 5.52
CA VAL A 117 -14.26 4.84 5.74
C VAL A 117 -14.67 4.24 4.39
N GLY A 118 -14.45 2.93 4.21
CA GLY A 118 -14.94 2.16 3.06
C GLY A 118 -15.57 0.85 3.50
N ILE A 119 -16.79 0.56 3.02
CA ILE A 119 -17.62 -0.61 3.39
C ILE A 119 -17.61 -0.88 4.92
N GLY A 120 -17.85 0.17 5.72
CA GLY A 120 -17.91 0.07 7.18
C GLY A 120 -16.57 -0.18 7.89
N LYS A 121 -15.45 -0.20 7.16
CA LYS A 121 -14.10 -0.29 7.72
C LYS A 121 -13.39 1.04 7.60
N ARG A 122 -12.69 1.46 8.66
CA ARG A 122 -11.82 2.61 8.60
C ARG A 122 -10.57 2.29 7.78
N LEU A 123 -10.32 3.09 6.76
CA LEU A 123 -9.17 2.96 5.86
C LEU A 123 -8.08 3.98 6.20
N GLY A 124 -8.45 5.11 6.80
CA GLY A 124 -7.50 6.16 7.15
C GLY A 124 -8.16 7.37 7.79
N SER A 125 -7.52 8.53 7.64
CA SER A 125 -7.99 9.84 8.10
C SER A 125 -7.59 10.90 7.10
N LEU A 126 -8.49 11.83 6.82
CA LEU A 126 -8.21 13.06 6.11
C LEU A 126 -8.02 14.16 7.16
N VAL A 127 -6.81 14.71 7.22
CA VAL A 127 -6.44 15.79 8.13
C VAL A 127 -6.32 17.06 7.31
N ILE A 128 -7.04 18.10 7.70
CA ILE A 128 -7.05 19.38 7.01
C ILE A 128 -6.71 20.47 8.03
N ALA A 129 -5.77 21.35 7.69
CA ALA A 129 -5.35 22.44 8.55
C ALA A 129 -5.49 23.77 7.80
N LYS A 130 -6.24 24.70 8.38
CA LYS A 130 -6.49 26.05 7.86
C LYS A 130 -5.99 27.07 8.87
N PHE A 131 -5.52 28.22 8.39
CA PHE A 131 -5.00 29.30 9.21
C PHE A 131 -5.92 30.51 9.12
N HIS A 132 -6.08 31.24 10.22
CA HIS A 132 -6.82 32.51 10.32
C HIS A 132 -8.32 32.45 9.97
N ALA A 133 -8.87 31.27 9.67
CA ALA A 133 -10.26 31.10 9.29
C ALA A 133 -10.79 29.73 9.72
N GLU A 134 -12.02 29.72 10.24
CA GLU A 134 -12.75 28.51 10.58
C GLU A 134 -13.22 27.74 9.34
N PHE A 135 -13.48 26.45 9.53
CA PHE A 135 -14.16 25.60 8.57
C PHE A 135 -15.65 25.88 8.61
N THR A 136 -16.20 26.16 7.43
CA THR A 136 -17.63 26.37 7.19
C THR A 136 -18.33 25.03 6.90
N GLU A 137 -19.66 25.02 6.93
CA GLU A 137 -20.43 23.83 6.50
C GLU A 137 -20.10 23.40 5.07
N GLN A 138 -19.79 24.34 4.17
CA GLN A 138 -19.39 24.02 2.80
C GLN A 138 -18.05 23.28 2.76
N ASP A 139 -17.11 23.68 3.62
CA ASP A 139 -15.82 23.01 3.76
C ASP A 139 -16.01 21.59 4.32
N LEU A 140 -16.91 21.42 5.30
CA LEU A 140 -17.24 20.10 5.85
C LEU A 140 -17.85 19.17 4.79
N VAL A 141 -18.80 19.67 4.00
CA VAL A 141 -19.39 18.90 2.89
C VAL A 141 -18.33 18.47 1.90
N LEU A 142 -17.42 19.38 1.50
CA LEU A 142 -16.32 19.05 0.59
C LEU A 142 -15.35 18.04 1.20
N ALA A 143 -15.02 18.17 2.47
CA ALA A 143 -14.09 17.28 3.15
C ALA A 143 -14.67 15.86 3.33
N GLU A 144 -15.94 15.73 3.73
CA GLU A 144 -16.62 14.43 3.85
C GLU A 144 -16.84 13.78 2.48
N TYR A 145 -17.20 14.58 1.48
CA TYR A 145 -17.29 14.12 0.11
C TYR A 145 -15.93 13.61 -0.40
N GLY A 146 -14.89 14.42 -0.20
CA GLY A 146 -13.47 14.11 -0.42
C GLY A 146 -13.06 12.78 0.21
N ALA A 147 -13.28 12.65 1.52
CA ALA A 147 -12.96 11.47 2.31
C ALA A 147 -13.68 10.21 1.79
N THR A 148 -14.95 10.34 1.39
CA THR A 148 -15.71 9.21 0.82
C THR A 148 -15.06 8.68 -0.46
N MET A 149 -14.68 9.57 -1.38
CA MET A 149 -14.07 9.15 -2.64
C MET A 149 -12.65 8.62 -2.47
N LEU A 150 -11.86 9.25 -1.61
CA LEU A 150 -10.55 8.74 -1.23
C LEU A 150 -10.68 7.34 -0.61
N GLY A 151 -11.71 7.12 0.21
CA GLY A 151 -12.05 5.80 0.76
C GLY A 151 -12.37 4.77 -0.32
N MET A 152 -13.13 5.14 -1.36
CA MET A 152 -13.39 4.25 -2.50
C MET A 152 -12.10 3.92 -3.27
N GLY A 153 -11.21 4.88 -3.47
CA GLY A 153 -9.90 4.68 -4.09
C GLY A 153 -9.02 3.71 -3.29
N LEU A 154 -8.94 3.90 -1.97
CA LEU A 154 -8.17 3.04 -1.07
C LEU A 154 -8.72 1.61 -1.02
N LEU A 155 -10.04 1.48 -1.01
CA LEU A 155 -10.69 0.18 -1.06
C LEU A 155 -10.38 -0.54 -2.38
N ARG A 156 -10.49 0.15 -3.53
CA ARG A 156 -10.14 -0.43 -4.83
C ARG A 156 -8.68 -0.88 -4.86
N GLY A 157 -7.75 -0.03 -4.45
CA GLY A 157 -6.33 -0.39 -4.40
C GLY A 157 -6.05 -1.61 -3.49
N SER A 158 -6.85 -1.80 -2.43
CA SER A 158 -6.75 -2.99 -1.58
C SER A 158 -7.29 -4.25 -2.27
N VAL A 159 -8.36 -4.13 -3.05
CA VAL A 159 -8.92 -5.23 -3.85
C VAL A 159 -7.95 -5.63 -4.96
N ASP A 160 -7.39 -4.67 -5.70
CA ASP A 160 -6.43 -4.93 -6.78
C ASP A 160 -5.18 -5.67 -6.26
N LYS A 161 -4.66 -5.24 -5.11
CA LYS A 161 -3.53 -5.93 -4.44
C LYS A 161 -3.87 -7.37 -4.07
N LEU A 162 -5.06 -7.58 -3.50
CA LEU A 162 -5.51 -8.91 -3.11
C LEU A 162 -5.76 -9.81 -4.32
N GLU A 163 -6.33 -9.26 -5.40
CA GLU A 163 -6.53 -9.99 -6.66
C GLU A 163 -5.18 -10.42 -7.26
N GLU A 164 -4.19 -9.53 -7.30
CA GLU A 164 -2.85 -9.86 -7.81
C GLU A 164 -2.15 -10.90 -6.92
N GLU A 165 -2.25 -10.80 -5.59
CA GLU A 165 -1.73 -11.83 -4.68
C GLU A 165 -2.42 -13.19 -4.90
N MET A 166 -3.74 -13.20 -5.03
CA MET A 166 -4.52 -14.41 -5.30
C MET A 166 -4.17 -15.01 -6.66
N ARG A 167 -3.96 -14.17 -7.67
CA ARG A 167 -3.50 -14.59 -9.00
C ARG A 167 -2.11 -15.23 -8.93
N LYS A 168 -1.15 -14.57 -8.26
CA LYS A 168 0.20 -15.12 -8.02
C LYS A 168 0.13 -16.48 -7.33
N ARG A 169 -0.68 -16.62 -6.27
CA ARG A 169 -0.88 -17.92 -5.58
C ARG A 169 -1.53 -18.96 -6.48
N THR A 170 -2.53 -18.57 -7.27
CA THR A 170 -3.24 -19.50 -8.16
C THR A 170 -2.32 -20.07 -9.23
N ILE A 171 -1.47 -19.25 -9.84
CA ILE A 171 -0.48 -19.70 -10.84
C ILE A 171 0.44 -20.76 -10.22
N VAL A 172 0.95 -20.51 -9.01
CA VAL A 172 1.78 -21.47 -8.26
C VAL A 172 1.00 -22.75 -7.99
N GLN A 173 -0.22 -22.65 -7.46
CA GLN A 173 -1.03 -23.81 -7.11
C GLN A 173 -1.34 -24.70 -8.32
N VAL A 174 -1.67 -24.09 -9.46
CA VAL A 174 -1.88 -24.80 -10.72
C VAL A 174 -0.59 -25.50 -11.14
N ALA A 175 0.55 -24.81 -11.12
CA ALA A 175 1.85 -25.40 -11.46
C ALA A 175 2.17 -26.62 -10.58
N LEU A 176 2.04 -26.49 -9.25
CA LEU A 176 2.28 -27.57 -8.30
C LEU A 176 1.34 -28.76 -8.52
N ASN A 177 0.07 -28.53 -8.87
CA ASN A 177 -0.88 -29.60 -9.15
C ASN A 177 -0.59 -30.34 -10.47
N THR A 178 0.26 -29.82 -11.36
CA THR A 178 0.73 -30.55 -12.56
C THR A 178 1.91 -31.49 -12.28
N LEU A 179 2.54 -31.37 -11.12
CA LEU A 179 3.64 -32.22 -10.70
C LEU A 179 3.09 -33.56 -10.19
N SER A 180 3.71 -34.65 -10.61
CA SER A 180 3.55 -35.96 -9.95
C SER A 180 4.17 -35.93 -8.56
N TYR A 181 3.83 -36.90 -7.71
CA TYR A 181 4.35 -36.99 -6.34
C TYR A 181 5.88 -36.88 -6.28
N SER A 182 6.59 -37.66 -7.10
CA SER A 182 8.06 -37.62 -7.16
C SER A 182 8.62 -36.32 -7.73
N GLU A 183 7.92 -35.66 -8.66
CA GLU A 183 8.32 -34.36 -9.18
C GLU A 183 8.11 -33.25 -8.16
N LEU A 184 7.04 -33.33 -7.35
CA LEU A 184 6.78 -32.40 -6.25
C LEU A 184 7.86 -32.52 -5.17
N GLU A 185 8.19 -33.75 -4.77
CA GLU A 185 9.27 -34.04 -3.82
C GLU A 185 10.62 -33.53 -4.34
N ALA A 186 10.93 -33.78 -5.62
CA ALA A 186 12.13 -33.25 -6.25
C ALA A 186 12.14 -31.71 -6.28
N ALA A 187 11.02 -31.07 -6.60
CA ALA A 187 10.90 -29.61 -6.58
C ALA A 187 11.15 -29.05 -5.17
N MET A 188 10.61 -29.67 -4.13
CA MET A 188 10.83 -29.25 -2.74
C MET A 188 12.30 -29.30 -2.36
N ILE A 189 12.99 -30.40 -2.68
CA ILE A 189 14.42 -30.54 -2.37
C ILE A 189 15.25 -29.49 -3.12
N ILE A 190 14.93 -29.24 -4.39
CA ILE A 190 15.65 -28.21 -5.18
C ILE A 190 15.44 -26.83 -4.57
N MET A 191 14.22 -26.48 -4.17
CA MET A 191 13.93 -25.17 -3.60
C MET A 191 14.55 -24.98 -2.21
N ASP A 192 14.67 -26.04 -1.41
CA ASP A 192 15.37 -26.00 -0.12
C ASP A 192 16.90 -25.84 -0.29
N GLU A 193 17.47 -26.21 -1.44
CA GLU A 193 18.91 -26.06 -1.74
C GLU A 193 19.26 -24.65 -2.26
N LEU A 194 18.28 -23.85 -2.70
CA LEU A 194 18.53 -22.51 -3.24
C LEU A 194 18.91 -21.53 -2.12
N ASN A 195 20.02 -20.82 -2.30
CA ASN A 195 20.39 -19.71 -1.43
C ASN A 195 19.72 -18.41 -1.88
N GLY A 196 18.45 -18.22 -1.53
CA GLY A 196 17.66 -17.04 -1.88
C GLY A 196 16.80 -17.26 -3.13
N ASN A 197 16.64 -16.23 -3.97
CA ASN A 197 15.73 -16.27 -5.12
C ASN A 197 16.39 -16.73 -6.43
N GLU A 198 17.71 -16.80 -6.48
CA GLU A 198 18.46 -17.24 -7.66
C GLU A 198 19.73 -17.99 -7.23
N ASP A 199 19.94 -19.21 -7.74
CA ASP A 199 21.15 -19.99 -7.46
C ASP A 199 21.46 -20.96 -8.61
N LEU A 200 22.69 -21.47 -8.65
CA LEU A 200 23.16 -22.47 -9.60
C LEU A 200 23.01 -23.88 -9.01
N ILE A 201 22.11 -24.67 -9.59
CA ILE A 201 21.84 -26.04 -9.14
C ILE A 201 22.45 -27.07 -10.08
N VAL A 202 23.08 -28.10 -9.50
CA VAL A 202 23.63 -29.24 -10.23
C VAL A 202 22.74 -30.47 -10.00
N ALA A 203 21.82 -30.72 -10.94
CA ALA A 203 20.81 -31.79 -10.84
C ALA A 203 21.41 -33.20 -10.60
N SER A 204 22.62 -33.47 -11.11
CA SER A 204 23.31 -34.74 -10.88
C SER A 204 23.66 -34.95 -9.41
N LYS A 205 24.15 -33.92 -8.72
CA LYS A 205 24.51 -34.00 -7.30
C LYS A 205 23.28 -34.26 -6.41
N ILE A 206 22.17 -33.59 -6.72
CA ILE A 206 20.91 -33.78 -5.99
C ILE A 206 20.36 -35.19 -6.22
N ALA A 207 20.35 -35.66 -7.47
CA ALA A 207 19.90 -37.00 -7.82
C ALA A 207 20.67 -38.10 -7.06
N ASP A 208 22.00 -37.98 -7.01
CA ASP A 208 22.85 -38.97 -6.35
C ASP A 208 22.70 -38.94 -4.82
N ARG A 209 22.51 -37.75 -4.21
CA ARG A 209 22.34 -37.57 -2.77
C ARG A 209 20.99 -38.06 -2.26
N GLU A 210 19.92 -37.68 -2.95
CA GLU A 210 18.54 -37.96 -2.55
C GLU A 210 17.99 -39.26 -3.14
N LYS A 211 18.81 -39.97 -3.93
CA LYS A 211 18.46 -41.22 -4.62
C LYS A 211 17.21 -41.09 -5.52
N ILE A 212 17.04 -39.93 -6.13
CA ILE A 212 15.98 -39.66 -7.13
C ILE A 212 16.56 -39.67 -8.54
N THR A 213 15.73 -39.91 -9.56
CA THR A 213 16.19 -39.91 -10.95
C THR A 213 16.37 -38.48 -11.48
N ARG A 214 17.44 -38.24 -12.25
CA ARG A 214 17.70 -36.93 -12.87
C ARG A 214 16.55 -36.46 -13.78
N SER A 215 15.85 -37.39 -14.43
CA SER A 215 14.70 -37.09 -15.28
C SER A 215 13.52 -36.49 -14.51
N VAL A 216 13.29 -36.93 -13.26
CA VAL A 216 12.25 -36.38 -12.38
C VAL A 216 12.57 -34.92 -12.03
N ILE A 217 13.82 -34.62 -11.68
CA ILE A 217 14.29 -33.25 -11.42
C ILE A 217 14.06 -32.34 -12.64
N VAL A 218 14.54 -32.77 -13.81
CA VAL A 218 14.43 -31.98 -15.04
C VAL A 218 12.97 -31.76 -15.44
N ASN A 219 12.11 -32.77 -15.28
CA ASN A 219 10.68 -32.64 -15.58
C ASN A 219 9.96 -31.70 -14.60
N ALA A 220 10.28 -31.76 -13.31
CA ALA A 220 9.73 -30.85 -12.32
C ALA A 220 10.08 -29.40 -12.65
N LEU A 221 11.36 -29.12 -12.93
CA LEU A 221 11.82 -27.78 -13.32
C LEU A 221 11.16 -27.30 -14.61
N ARG A 222 11.07 -28.15 -15.63
CA ARG A 222 10.42 -27.81 -16.90
C ARG A 222 8.95 -27.45 -16.72
N LYS A 223 8.20 -28.16 -15.86
CA LYS A 223 6.79 -27.87 -15.57
C LYS A 223 6.62 -26.54 -14.82
N LEU A 224 7.46 -26.27 -13.82
CA LEU A 224 7.46 -25.00 -13.10
C LEU A 224 7.83 -23.82 -14.00
N GLU A 225 8.80 -24.00 -14.88
CA GLU A 225 9.19 -23.00 -15.88
C GLU A 225 8.09 -22.75 -16.90
N SER A 226 7.44 -23.82 -17.39
CA SER A 226 6.30 -23.71 -18.32
C SER A 226 5.12 -22.95 -17.72
N ALA A 227 4.95 -22.99 -16.39
CA ALA A 227 3.93 -22.23 -15.69
C ALA A 227 4.35 -20.78 -15.36
N GLY A 228 5.57 -20.37 -15.72
CA GLY A 228 6.11 -19.04 -15.44
C GLY A 228 6.41 -18.77 -13.97
N VAL A 229 6.57 -19.83 -13.17
CA VAL A 229 6.82 -19.70 -11.72
C VAL A 229 8.33 -19.58 -11.43
N ILE A 230 9.15 -20.20 -12.28
CA ILE A 230 10.60 -20.11 -12.26
C ILE A 230 11.11 -19.83 -13.67
N GLU A 231 12.37 -19.41 -13.76
CA GLU A 231 13.15 -19.38 -15.00
C GLU A 231 14.35 -20.31 -14.83
N SER A 232 14.66 -21.11 -15.86
CA SER A 232 15.80 -22.01 -15.84
C SER A 232 16.75 -21.75 -17.01
N LYS A 233 18.03 -21.57 -16.71
CA LYS A 233 19.07 -21.38 -17.73
C LYS A 233 20.15 -22.45 -17.60
N SER A 234 20.15 -23.39 -18.54
CA SER A 234 21.17 -24.45 -18.59
C SER A 234 22.55 -23.86 -18.93
N LEU A 235 23.54 -24.17 -18.10
CA LEU A 235 24.96 -23.88 -18.33
C LEU A 235 25.73 -25.15 -18.73
N GLY A 236 25.01 -26.16 -19.25
CA GLY A 236 25.56 -27.46 -19.62
C GLY A 236 26.08 -28.22 -18.41
N MET A 237 27.34 -28.66 -18.45
CA MET A 237 27.95 -29.47 -17.38
C MET A 237 28.13 -28.72 -16.06
N LYS A 238 28.08 -27.38 -16.07
CA LYS A 238 28.22 -26.56 -14.85
C LYS A 238 26.97 -26.55 -13.98
N GLY A 239 25.81 -26.96 -14.52
CA GLY A 239 24.52 -26.94 -13.84
C GLY A 239 23.49 -26.06 -14.54
N THR A 240 22.40 -25.79 -13.86
CA THR A 240 21.28 -24.96 -14.31
C THR A 240 21.10 -23.83 -13.32
N ASN A 241 21.20 -22.58 -13.78
CA ASN A 241 20.81 -21.44 -12.96
C ASN A 241 19.28 -21.41 -12.91
N ILE A 242 18.73 -21.32 -11.69
CA ILE A 242 17.30 -21.27 -11.44
C ILE A 242 17.00 -19.96 -10.75
N ARG A 243 16.02 -19.22 -11.26
CA ARG A 243 15.49 -18.00 -10.65
C ARG A 243 14.01 -18.14 -10.36
N ILE A 244 13.60 -17.82 -9.12
CA ILE A 244 12.19 -17.81 -8.72
C ILE A 244 11.56 -16.51 -9.21
N LEU A 245 10.51 -16.62 -10.05
CA LEU A 245 9.77 -15.46 -10.56
C LEU A 245 8.58 -15.09 -9.68
N ASN A 246 8.04 -16.06 -8.94
CA ASN A 246 6.89 -15.87 -8.06
C ASN A 246 7.24 -16.21 -6.61
N GLU A 247 7.24 -15.19 -5.76
CA GLU A 247 7.55 -15.26 -4.33
C GLU A 247 6.63 -16.22 -3.53
N GLN A 248 5.42 -16.51 -4.04
CA GLN A 248 4.49 -17.43 -3.38
C GLN A 248 4.91 -18.90 -3.51
N LEU A 249 5.85 -19.25 -4.41
CA LEU A 249 6.26 -20.64 -4.66
C LEU A 249 6.73 -21.37 -3.40
N ILE A 250 7.68 -20.80 -2.67
CA ILE A 250 8.28 -21.44 -1.48
C ILE A 250 7.21 -21.63 -0.40
N GLY A 251 6.34 -20.63 -0.21
CA GLY A 251 5.24 -20.69 0.75
C GLY A 251 4.24 -21.80 0.44
N GLU A 252 3.82 -21.95 -0.82
CA GLU A 252 2.88 -23.00 -1.22
C GLU A 252 3.50 -24.40 -1.22
N LEU A 253 4.79 -24.54 -1.57
CA LEU A 253 5.53 -25.81 -1.45
C LEU A 253 5.60 -26.29 0.00
N ASN A 254 5.87 -25.39 0.95
CA ASN A 254 5.94 -25.76 2.36
C ASN A 254 4.59 -26.19 2.94
N LYS A 255 3.46 -25.72 2.40
CA LYS A 255 2.12 -26.22 2.79
C LYS A 255 1.86 -27.66 2.35
N LYS A 256 2.57 -28.14 1.31
CA LYS A 256 2.46 -29.52 0.79
C LYS A 256 3.42 -30.50 1.47
N LYS A 257 4.28 -30.04 2.39
CA LYS A 257 5.15 -30.90 3.23
C LYS A 257 4.37 -31.72 4.27
N HIS A 258 3.06 -31.50 4.41
CA HIS A 258 2.14 -32.15 5.34
C HIS A 258 0.92 -32.72 4.60
#